data_AF-A0A928SZG6-F1
#
_entry.id   AF-A0A928SZG6-F1
#
_cell.length_a   1.000
_cell.length_b   1.000
_cell.length_c   1.000
_cell.angle_alpha   90.00
_cell.angle_beta   90.00
_cell.angle_gamma   90.00
#
_symmetry.space_group_name_H-M   'P 1'
#
loop_
_entity.id
_entity.type
_entity.pdbx_description
1 polymer ?
#
loop_
_entity_poly.entity_id
_entity_poly.type
_entity_poly.pdbx_seq_one_letter_code
_entity_poly.pdbx_strand_id
1 'polypeptide(L)'
;MRAPLVAWILLFAAPAAAEETDPWWGRDKALHFGVSAGLAAGAYATSSFVLDERWQRASAGAGFSITLGAGKELYDAAGYGHPSAKDFAWDVAGAAVGTAIALLVDVLIAPKQREAVRAGRATLVTR
;
A
#
# COMPACT_ATOMS: atom_id res chain seq x y z
N MET A 1 -17.02 14.27 -11.27
CA MET A 1 -16.59 14.89 -9.99
C MET A 1 -16.18 13.79 -8.99
N ARG A 2 -14.96 13.23 -9.12
CA ARG A 2 -14.41 12.21 -8.20
C ARG A 2 -12.92 12.40 -7.93
N ALA A 3 -12.41 13.60 -8.22
CA ALA A 3 -11.02 13.98 -7.98
C ALA A 3 -10.67 14.44 -6.55
N PRO A 4 -11.59 14.73 -5.59
CA PRO A 4 -11.14 15.22 -4.30
C PRO A 4 -10.45 14.11 -3.50
N LEU A 5 -10.92 12.85 -3.55
CA LEU A 5 -10.46 11.80 -2.63
C LEU A 5 -9.00 11.37 -2.84
N VAL A 6 -8.51 11.35 -4.07
CA VAL A 6 -7.09 11.03 -4.35
C VAL A 6 -6.18 12.16 -3.88
N ALA A 7 -6.61 13.41 -4.05
CA ALA A 7 -5.90 14.57 -3.50
C ALA A 7 -5.91 14.53 -1.96
N TRP A 8 -7.02 14.16 -1.32
CA TRP A 8 -7.09 14.05 0.15
C TRP A 8 -6.16 12.98 0.72
N ILE A 9 -5.99 11.83 0.04
CA ILE A 9 -5.03 10.79 0.47
C ILE A 9 -3.58 11.28 0.35
N LEU A 10 -3.30 12.13 -0.63
CA LEU A 10 -1.97 12.75 -0.83
C LEU A 10 -1.72 13.97 0.08
N LEU A 11 -2.77 14.56 0.70
CA LEU A 11 -2.70 15.81 1.46
C LEU A 11 -2.59 15.65 2.99
N PHE A 12 -2.51 14.43 3.54
CA PHE A 12 -2.48 14.22 5.00
C PHE A 12 -1.12 14.47 5.69
N ALA A 13 -0.17 15.11 5.01
CA ALA A 13 0.98 15.74 5.67
C ALA A 13 0.65 17.22 5.86
N ALA A 14 0.10 17.59 7.02
CA ALA A 14 0.07 18.98 7.45
C ALA A 14 1.51 19.55 7.43
N PRO A 15 1.73 20.83 7.11
CA PRO A 15 3.06 21.41 7.16
C PRO A 15 3.49 21.44 8.63
N ALA A 16 4.24 20.42 9.06
CA ALA A 16 4.99 20.47 10.30
C ALA A 16 6.06 21.54 10.08
N ALA A 17 6.05 22.57 10.92
CA ALA A 17 7.05 23.63 10.93
C ALA A 17 8.46 23.02 10.80
N ALA A 18 9.29 23.62 9.95
CA ALA A 18 10.64 23.16 9.62
C ALA A 18 11.38 22.65 10.86
N GLU A 19 11.42 21.32 11.01
CA GLU A 19 12.30 20.67 11.96
C GLU A 19 13.67 20.65 11.26
N GLU A 20 14.61 21.49 11.69
CA GLU A 20 16.00 21.54 11.14
C GLU A 20 16.69 20.17 11.19
N THR A 21 16.13 19.23 11.95
CA THR A 21 16.50 17.82 11.94
C THR A 21 15.39 17.02 11.27
N ASP A 22 15.73 16.29 10.21
CA ASP A 22 14.91 15.22 9.62
C ASP A 22 15.34 13.88 10.24
N PRO A 23 14.79 13.46 11.40
CA PRO A 23 15.25 12.25 12.09
C PRO A 23 14.78 10.98 11.37
N TRP A 24 15.57 9.92 11.46
CA TRP A 24 15.18 8.59 10.98
C TRP A 24 13.98 8.00 11.73
N TRP A 25 13.75 8.44 12.97
CA TRP A 25 12.76 7.87 13.88
C TRP A 25 11.89 8.99 14.43
N GLY A 26 10.80 9.29 13.73
CA GLY A 26 9.87 10.35 14.10
C GLY A 26 8.44 9.98 13.75
N ARG A 27 7.49 10.74 14.29
CA ARG A 27 6.05 10.57 14.00
C ARG A 27 5.78 10.64 12.50
N ASP A 28 6.44 11.56 11.82
CA ASP A 28 6.38 11.75 10.38
C ASP A 28 6.76 10.48 9.60
N LYS A 29 7.90 9.86 9.96
CA LYS A 29 8.36 8.59 9.36
C LYS A 29 7.39 7.43 9.58
N ALA A 30 6.77 7.38 10.75
CA ALA A 30 5.74 6.37 11.04
C ALA A 30 4.48 6.56 10.16
N LEU A 31 4.15 7.80 9.79
CA LEU A 31 3.04 8.07 8.87
C LEU A 31 3.38 7.62 7.44
N HIS A 32 4.56 7.95 6.94
CA HIS A 32 5.06 7.46 5.64
C HIS A 32 5.00 5.93 5.57
N PHE A 33 5.56 5.25 6.57
CA PHE A 33 5.49 3.79 6.70
C PHE A 33 4.05 3.27 6.70
N GLY A 34 3.19 3.81 7.54
CA GLY A 34 1.82 3.31 7.73
C GLY A 34 0.94 3.51 6.51
N VAL A 35 1.00 4.70 5.90
CA VAL A 35 0.26 5.01 4.66
C VAL A 35 0.74 4.10 3.53
N SER A 36 2.06 3.97 3.35
CA SER A 36 2.62 3.12 2.30
C SER A 36 2.30 1.63 2.50
N ALA A 37 2.31 1.14 3.75
CA ALA A 37 1.85 -0.21 4.04
C ALA A 37 0.38 -0.43 3.67
N GLY A 38 -0.49 0.53 4.00
CA GLY A 38 -1.91 0.49 3.64
C GLY A 38 -2.13 0.53 2.13
N LEU A 39 -1.45 1.42 1.41
CA LEU A 39 -1.53 1.55 -0.05
C LEU A 39 -1.08 0.27 -0.74
N ALA A 40 0.05 -0.31 -0.32
CA ALA A 40 0.56 -1.54 -0.91
C ALA A 40 -0.38 -2.74 -0.68
N ALA A 41 -0.88 -2.90 0.55
CA ALA A 41 -1.83 -3.97 0.86
C ALA A 41 -3.16 -3.79 0.11
N GLY A 42 -3.68 -2.56 0.05
CA GLY A 42 -4.92 -2.24 -0.67
C GLY A 42 -4.80 -2.46 -2.17
N ALA A 43 -3.68 -2.06 -2.78
CA ALA A 43 -3.42 -2.28 -4.20
C ALA A 43 -3.20 -3.77 -4.51
N TYR A 44 -2.50 -4.53 -3.64
CA TYR A 44 -2.42 -5.99 -3.74
C TYR A 44 -3.83 -6.60 -3.79
N ALA A 45 -4.67 -6.26 -2.81
CA ALA A 45 -6.02 -6.81 -2.69
C ALA A 45 -6.89 -6.45 -3.90
N THR A 46 -6.84 -5.20 -4.35
CA THR A 46 -7.63 -4.74 -5.51
C THR A 46 -7.16 -5.39 -6.80
N SER A 47 -5.84 -5.58 -6.97
CA SER A 47 -5.28 -6.23 -8.15
C SER A 47 -5.69 -7.70 -8.28
N SER A 48 -6.11 -8.34 -7.17
CA SER A 48 -6.59 -9.73 -7.19
C SER A 48 -7.84 -9.95 -8.03
N PHE A 49 -8.57 -8.88 -8.37
CA PHE A 49 -9.74 -8.96 -9.26
C PHE A 49 -9.37 -9.17 -10.74
N VAL A 50 -8.12 -8.90 -11.12
CA VAL A 50 -7.68 -8.95 -12.53
C VAL A 50 -6.36 -9.68 -12.74
N LEU A 51 -5.58 -9.92 -11.67
CA LEU A 51 -4.32 -10.67 -11.71
C LEU A 51 -4.48 -12.00 -10.98
N ASP A 52 -4.11 -13.10 -11.64
CA ASP A 52 -4.23 -14.43 -11.07
C ASP A 52 -3.05 -14.80 -10.17
N GLU A 53 -1.84 -14.38 -10.55
CA GLU A 53 -0.63 -14.78 -9.87
C GLU A 53 -0.27 -13.85 -8.70
N ARG A 54 0.11 -14.45 -7.58
CA ARG A 54 0.47 -13.72 -6.35
C ARG A 54 1.62 -12.76 -6.55
N TRP A 55 2.62 -13.15 -7.35
CA TRP A 55 3.77 -12.27 -7.64
C TRP A 55 3.34 -11.03 -8.43
N GLN A 56 2.36 -11.14 -9.33
CA GLN A 56 1.82 -10.00 -10.08
C GLN A 56 1.09 -9.04 -9.14
N ARG A 57 0.30 -9.58 -8.21
CA ARG A 57 -0.39 -8.79 -7.18
C ARG A 57 0.59 -8.10 -6.23
N ALA A 58 1.66 -8.80 -5.85
CA ALA A 58 2.74 -8.25 -5.04
C ALA A 58 3.46 -7.11 -5.76
N SER A 59 3.81 -7.30 -7.03
CA SER A 59 4.41 -6.25 -7.85
C SER A 59 3.47 -5.05 -8.02
N ALA A 60 2.17 -5.28 -8.23
CA ALA A 60 1.17 -4.21 -8.33
C ALA A 60 1.04 -3.43 -7.01
N GLY A 61 0.96 -4.13 -5.88
CA GLY A 61 0.88 -3.53 -4.55
C GLY A 61 2.09 -2.68 -4.21
N ALA A 62 3.28 -3.28 -4.24
CA ALA A 62 4.53 -2.59 -3.93
C ALA A 62 4.79 -1.45 -4.92
N GLY A 63 4.64 -1.71 -6.22
CA GLY A 63 4.87 -0.72 -7.28
C GLY A 63 3.95 0.49 -7.17
N PHE A 64 2.67 0.27 -6.89
CA PHE A 64 1.71 1.36 -6.68
C PHE A 64 2.11 2.26 -5.51
N SER A 65 2.40 1.67 -4.35
CA SER A 65 2.80 2.45 -3.16
C SER A 65 4.12 3.20 -3.36
N ILE A 66 5.14 2.54 -3.91
CA ILE A 66 6.45 3.16 -4.14
C ILE A 66 6.34 4.30 -5.16
N THR A 67 5.52 4.15 -6.21
CA THR A 67 5.29 5.20 -7.21
C THR A 67 4.66 6.43 -6.57
N LEU A 68 3.72 6.26 -5.63
CA LEU A 68 3.11 7.38 -4.91
C LEU A 68 4.09 8.06 -3.96
N GLY A 69 4.90 7.30 -3.21
CA GLY A 69 5.95 7.87 -2.35
C GLY A 69 6.97 8.67 -3.17
N ALA A 70 7.47 8.10 -4.27
CA ALA A 70 8.38 8.80 -5.18
C ALA A 70 7.73 10.05 -5.79
N GLY A 71 6.45 9.95 -6.18
CA GLY A 71 5.69 11.08 -6.71
C GLY A 71 5.54 12.22 -5.71
N LYS A 72 5.30 11.91 -4.43
CA LYS A 72 5.29 12.90 -3.35
C LYS A 72 6.65 13.58 -3.22
N GLU A 73 7.75 12.84 -3.13
CA GLU A 73 9.07 13.48 -2.99
C GLU A 73 9.47 14.34 -4.19
N LEU A 74 9.08 13.93 -5.41
CA LEU A 74 9.25 14.77 -6.61
C LEU A 74 8.38 16.02 -6.58
N TYR A 75 7.16 15.93 -6.06
CA TYR A 75 6.26 17.07 -5.89
C TYR A 75 6.83 18.08 -4.89
N ASP A 76 7.39 17.59 -3.78
CA ASP A 76 8.07 18.45 -2.81
C ASP A 76 9.31 19.11 -3.38
N ALA A 77 10.12 18.35 -4.14
CA ALA A 77 11.28 18.88 -4.85
C ALA A 77 10.92 19.96 -5.90
N ALA A 78 9.67 19.97 -6.39
CA ALA A 78 9.15 21.01 -7.27
C ALA A 78 8.71 22.30 -6.53
N GLY A 79 8.96 22.39 -5.21
CA GLY A 79 8.73 23.59 -4.40
C GLY A 79 7.45 23.55 -3.57
N TYR A 80 6.76 22.41 -3.49
CA TYR A 80 5.52 22.25 -2.72
C TYR A 80 5.71 21.62 -1.33
N GLY A 81 6.96 21.40 -0.91
CA GLY A 81 7.30 20.82 0.38
C GLY A 81 8.82 20.71 0.58
N HIS A 82 9.24 19.80 1.46
CA HIS A 82 10.65 19.53 1.75
C HIS A 82 10.98 18.08 1.37
N PRO A 83 11.69 17.84 0.26
CA PRO A 83 12.01 16.48 -0.16
C PRO A 83 12.93 15.81 0.86
N SER A 84 12.64 14.56 1.20
CA SER A 84 13.40 13.73 2.13
C SER A 84 13.58 12.31 1.59
N ALA A 85 14.83 11.93 1.40
CA ALA A 85 15.18 10.54 1.11
C ALA A 85 14.83 9.59 2.28
N LYS A 86 14.72 10.11 3.51
CA LYS A 86 14.33 9.31 4.68
C LYS A 86 12.84 8.98 4.63
N ASP A 87 12.00 9.93 4.22
CA ASP A 87 10.58 9.68 3.99
C ASP A 87 10.36 8.62 2.92
N PHE A 88 11.05 8.76 1.79
CA PHE A 88 10.98 7.75 0.74
C PHE A 88 11.47 6.36 1.20
N ALA A 89 12.51 6.30 2.02
CA ALA A 89 12.98 5.03 2.59
C ALA A 89 11.91 4.37 3.48
N TRP A 90 11.19 5.17 4.26
CA TRP A 90 10.06 4.70 5.07
C TRP A 90 8.85 4.30 4.24
N ASP A 91 8.61 4.98 3.11
CA ASP A 91 7.60 4.55 2.13
C ASP A 91 7.94 3.18 1.52
N VAL A 92 9.18 2.96 1.13
CA VAL A 92 9.65 1.65 0.61
C VAL A 92 9.50 0.56 1.67
N ALA A 93 9.91 0.83 2.92
CA ALA A 93 9.76 -0.10 4.03
C ALA A 93 8.28 -0.43 4.31
N GLY A 94 7.41 0.59 4.32
CA GLY A 94 5.97 0.43 4.45
C GLY A 94 5.39 -0.43 3.33
N ALA A 95 5.71 -0.10 2.08
CA ALA A 95 5.25 -0.83 0.91
C ALA A 95 5.64 -2.32 0.95
N ALA A 96 6.88 -2.61 1.35
CA ALA A 96 7.37 -3.98 1.51
C ALA A 96 6.58 -4.74 2.59
N VAL A 97 6.40 -4.14 3.78
CA VAL A 97 5.66 -4.76 4.88
C VAL A 97 4.19 -4.96 4.52
N GLY A 98 3.53 -3.95 3.98
CA GLY A 98 2.13 -4.02 3.54
C GLY A 98 1.90 -5.12 2.50
N THR A 99 2.79 -5.21 1.50
CA THR A 99 2.76 -6.27 0.48
C THR A 99 2.96 -7.65 1.11
N ALA A 100 3.93 -7.80 2.02
CA ALA A 100 4.19 -9.06 2.69
C ALA A 100 3.01 -9.53 3.54
N ILE A 101 2.37 -8.62 4.28
CA ILE A 101 1.16 -8.91 5.06
C ILE A 101 0.02 -9.35 4.13
N ALA A 102 -0.23 -8.62 3.05
CA ALA A 102 -1.29 -8.97 2.10
C ALA A 102 -1.05 -10.34 1.43
N LEU A 103 0.19 -10.62 1.04
CA LEU A 103 0.60 -11.91 0.52
C LEU A 103 0.39 -13.04 1.54
N LEU A 104 0.79 -12.82 2.80
CA LEU A 104 0.60 -13.79 3.87
C LEU A 104 -0.88 -14.10 4.08
N VAL A 105 -1.73 -13.07 4.08
CA VAL A 105 -3.19 -13.22 4.17
C VAL A 105 -3.73 -14.04 2.99
N ASP A 106 -3.33 -13.74 1.75
CA ASP A 106 -3.71 -14.51 0.56
C ASP A 106 -3.28 -15.98 0.68
N VAL A 107 -2.04 -16.23 1.11
CA VAL A 107 -1.50 -17.58 1.32
C VAL A 107 -2.32 -18.37 2.34
N LEU A 108 -2.65 -17.75 3.48
CA LEU A 108 -3.29 -18.44 4.61
C LEU A 108 -4.82 -18.59 4.46
N ILE A 109 -5.47 -17.70 3.71
CA ILE A 109 -6.95 -17.65 3.64
C ILE A 109 -7.48 -18.19 2.31
N ALA A 110 -6.84 -17.91 1.18
CA ALA A 110 -7.39 -18.26 -0.13
C ALA A 110 -7.63 -19.78 -0.34
N PRO A 111 -6.76 -20.70 0.15
CA PRO A 111 -7.02 -22.14 0.04
C PRO A 111 -8.31 -22.56 0.75
N LYS A 112 -8.53 -22.07 1.98
CA LYS A 112 -9.71 -22.40 2.80
C LYS A 112 -11.01 -21.98 2.13
N GLN A 113 -11.03 -20.81 1.49
CA GLN A 113 -12.20 -20.34 0.76
C GLN A 113 -12.51 -21.22 -0.45
N ARG A 114 -11.48 -21.66 -1.19
CA ARG A 114 -11.66 -22.53 -2.36
C ARG A 114 -12.22 -23.90 -1.96
N GLU A 115 -11.78 -24.46 -0.84
CA GLU A 115 -12.31 -25.71 -0.29
C GLU A 115 -13.79 -25.58 0.12
N ALA A 116 -14.14 -24.54 0.85
CA ALA A 116 -15.52 -24.28 1.27
C ALA A 116 -16.47 -24.13 0.06
N VAL A 117 -16.05 -23.40 -0.97
CA VAL A 117 -16.82 -23.22 -2.22
C VAL A 117 -16.99 -24.55 -2.96
N ARG A 118 -15.95 -25.39 -3.04
CA ARG A 118 -16.02 -26.71 -3.68
C ARG A 118 -16.94 -27.66 -2.92
N ALA A 119 -16.84 -27.72 -1.59
CA ALA A 119 -17.69 -28.56 -0.76
C ALA A 119 -19.18 -28.19 -0.91
N GLY A 120 -19.51 -26.89 -0.84
CA GLY A 120 -20.89 -26.42 -1.04
C GLY A 120 -21.45 -26.74 -2.43
N ARG A 121 -20.64 -26.64 -3.48
CA ARG A 121 -21.04 -27.04 -4.85
C ARG A 121 -21.31 -28.55 -4.95
N ALA A 122 -20.49 -29.39 -4.32
CA ALA A 122 -20.69 -30.84 -4.33
C ALA A 122 -22.00 -31.26 -3.63
N THR A 123 -22.40 -30.55 -2.57
CA THR A 123 -23.68 -30.79 -1.89
C THR A 123 -24.89 -30.38 -2.71
N LEU A 124 -24.77 -29.31 -3.52
CA LEU A 124 -25.85 -28.86 -4.41
C LEU A 124 -26.06 -29.79 -5.61
N VAL A 125 -25.02 -30.46 -6.09
CA VAL A 125 -25.09 -31.39 -7.23
C VAL A 125 -25.67 -32.75 -6.85
N THR A 126 -25.58 -33.14 -5.57
CA THR A 126 -26.05 -34.44 -5.07
C THR A 126 -27.47 -34.43 -4.50
N ARG A 127 -28.19 -33.30 -4.58
CA ARG A 127 -29.61 -33.15 -4.26
C ARG A 127 -30.42 -32.90 -5.52
#